data_AF-A0A920ENV5-F1
#
_entry.id   AF-A0A920ENV5-F1
#
_cell.length_a   1.000
_cell.length_b   1.000
_cell.length_c   1.000
_cell.angle_alpha   90.00
_cell.angle_beta   90.00
_cell.angle_gamma   90.00
#
_symmetry.space_group_name_H-M   'P 1'
#
loop_
_entity.id
_entity.type
_entity.pdbx_description
1 polymer ?
#
loop_
_entity_poly.entity_id
_entity_poly.type
_entity_poly.pdbx_seq_one_letter_code
_entity_poly.pdbx_strand_id
1 'polypeptide(L)'
;MKKLMPLLAFVFWANFTVADDQKILSQKDCNEIKDGVLYLLTVADENWKALETNPEGTPDFIEHTAKIEWALDVAANYTTIYNVFCDKK
;
A
#
# COMPACT_ATOMS: atom_id res chain seq x y z
N MET A 1 -22.45 -52.51 -40.92
CA MET A 1 -21.25 -51.71 -40.58
C MET A 1 -21.69 -50.52 -39.74
N LYS A 2 -21.39 -50.56 -38.43
CA LYS A 2 -21.70 -49.50 -37.46
C LYS A 2 -20.89 -48.25 -37.82
N LYS A 3 -21.55 -47.14 -38.15
CA LYS A 3 -20.89 -45.83 -38.21
C LYS A 3 -20.77 -45.32 -36.77
N LEU A 4 -19.57 -45.41 -36.21
CA LEU A 4 -19.23 -44.76 -34.94
C LEU A 4 -19.16 -43.25 -35.20
N MET A 5 -20.11 -42.51 -34.63
CA MET A 5 -20.10 -41.04 -34.63
C MET A 5 -19.29 -40.60 -33.40
N PRO A 6 -18.23 -39.80 -33.52
CA PRO A 6 -17.50 -39.34 -32.35
C PRO A 6 -18.33 -38.25 -31.67
N LEU A 7 -18.68 -38.50 -30.41
CA LEU A 7 -19.22 -37.49 -29.50
C LEU A 7 -18.19 -36.36 -29.37
N LEU A 8 -18.53 -35.18 -29.88
CA LEU A 8 -17.84 -33.93 -29.60
C LEU A 8 -17.94 -33.66 -28.09
N ALA A 9 -16.85 -33.92 -27.37
CA ALA A 9 -16.70 -33.48 -26.00
C ALA A 9 -16.50 -31.95 -26.01
N PHE A 10 -17.59 -31.21 -25.85
CA PHE A 10 -17.53 -29.79 -25.50
C PHE A 10 -16.92 -29.68 -24.10
N VAL A 11 -15.62 -29.41 -24.05
CA VAL A 11 -14.96 -29.01 -22.81
C VAL A 11 -15.48 -27.61 -22.48
N PHE A 12 -16.45 -27.53 -21.58
CA PHE A 12 -16.97 -26.29 -21.04
C PHE A 12 -15.84 -25.65 -20.24
N TRP A 13 -15.10 -24.73 -20.84
CA TRP A 13 -14.22 -23.82 -20.11
C TRP A 13 -15.14 -22.88 -19.31
N ALA A 14 -15.55 -23.33 -18.13
CA ALA A 14 -16.09 -22.43 -17.13
C ALA A 14 -14.94 -21.47 -16.76
N ASN A 15 -15.05 -20.22 -17.19
CA ASN A 15 -14.32 -19.13 -16.56
C ASN A 15 -14.89 -19.03 -15.14
N PHE A 16 -14.32 -19.79 -14.20
CA PHE A 16 -14.54 -19.53 -12.79
C PHE A 16 -13.84 -18.22 -12.48
N THR A 17 -14.52 -17.09 -12.68
CA THR A 17 -14.21 -15.90 -11.91
C THR A 17 -14.62 -16.22 -10.48
N VAL A 18 -13.66 -16.68 -9.67
CA VAL A 18 -13.82 -16.62 -8.22
C VAL A 18 -14.04 -15.13 -7.94
N ALA A 19 -15.25 -14.78 -7.49
CA ALA A 19 -15.46 -13.48 -6.90
C ALA A 19 -14.54 -13.42 -5.68
N ASP A 20 -13.47 -12.64 -5.78
CA ASP A 20 -12.56 -12.40 -4.67
C ASP A 20 -13.33 -11.57 -3.64
N ASP A 21 -13.90 -12.27 -2.67
CA ASP A 21 -14.73 -11.71 -1.59
C ASP A 21 -13.85 -11.05 -0.51
N GLN A 22 -12.54 -10.88 -0.76
CA GLN A 22 -11.66 -10.10 0.07
C GLN A 22 -11.39 -8.76 -0.61
N LYS A 23 -11.76 -7.66 0.06
CA LYS A 23 -11.37 -6.30 -0.32
C LYS A 23 -9.86 -6.14 -0.17
N ILE A 24 -9.07 -6.84 -0.97
CA ILE A 24 -7.61 -6.79 -0.95
C ILE A 24 -7.16 -6.01 -2.18
N LEU A 25 -6.28 -5.04 -1.95
CA LEU A 25 -5.69 -4.24 -3.01
C LEU A 25 -4.72 -5.09 -3.83
N SER A 26 -4.42 -4.67 -5.07
CA SER A 26 -3.44 -5.38 -5.86
C SER A 26 -2.06 -5.32 -5.19
N GLN A 27 -1.19 -6.31 -5.44
CA GLN A 27 0.18 -6.29 -4.92
C GLN A 27 0.93 -5.01 -5.32
N LYS A 28 0.62 -4.47 -6.50
CA LYS A 28 1.19 -3.21 -6.99
C LYS A 28 0.75 -2.06 -6.08
N ASP A 29 -0.55 -1.90 -5.84
CA ASP A 29 -1.08 -0.82 -4.99
C ASP A 29 -0.53 -0.93 -3.56
N CYS A 30 -0.40 -2.15 -3.04
CA CYS A 30 0.19 -2.39 -1.73
C CYS A 30 1.67 -1.99 -1.66
N ASN A 31 2.44 -2.25 -2.72
CA ASN A 31 3.83 -1.80 -2.80
C ASN A 31 3.90 -0.27 -2.86
N GLU A 32 3.03 0.38 -3.63
CA GLU A 32 2.97 1.85 -3.71
C GLU A 32 2.63 2.49 -2.35
N ILE A 33 1.70 1.92 -1.59
CA ILE A 33 1.40 2.38 -0.22
C ILE A 33 2.62 2.24 0.68
N LYS A 34 3.31 1.10 0.63
CA LYS A 34 4.52 0.85 1.42
C LYS A 34 5.64 1.84 1.08
N ASP A 35 5.85 2.11 -0.20
CA ASP A 35 6.85 3.08 -0.66
C ASP A 35 6.47 4.49 -0.20
N GLY A 36 5.19 4.84 -0.20
CA GLY A 36 4.67 6.08 0.38
C GLY A 36 4.98 6.22 1.88
N VAL A 37 4.79 5.15 2.67
CA VAL A 37 5.17 5.13 4.10
C VAL A 37 6.67 5.36 4.26
N LEU A 38 7.51 4.67 3.49
CA LEU A 38 8.97 4.82 3.57
C LEU A 38 9.43 6.23 3.20
N TYR A 39 8.81 6.84 2.19
CA TYR A 39 9.07 8.22 1.82
C TYR A 39 8.73 9.19 2.96
N LEU A 40 7.55 9.06 3.58
CA LEU A 40 7.13 9.92 4.69
C LEU A 40 8.05 9.78 5.91
N LEU A 41 8.50 8.56 6.22
CA LEU A 41 9.49 8.34 7.28
C LEU A 41 10.84 9.01 6.95
N THR A 42 11.23 9.05 5.66
CA THR A 42 12.43 9.76 5.22
C THR A 42 12.26 11.27 5.39
N VAL A 43 11.10 11.83 5.05
CA VAL A 43 10.78 13.25 5.29
C VAL A 43 10.87 13.58 6.78
N ALA A 44 10.33 12.73 7.65
CA ALA A 44 10.42 12.91 9.10
C ALA A 44 11.89 12.90 9.58
N ASP A 45 12.70 11.94 9.14
CA ASP A 45 14.11 11.82 9.50
C ASP A 45 14.96 13.02 9.02
N GLU A 46 14.73 13.50 7.79
CA GLU A 46 15.41 14.69 7.26
C GLU A 46 15.09 15.95 8.07
N ASN A 47 13.82 16.15 8.43
CA ASN A 47 13.43 17.28 9.27
C ASN A 47 13.93 17.13 10.71
N TRP A 48 14.01 15.89 11.23
CA TRP A 48 14.58 15.63 12.54
C TRP A 48 16.05 16.04 12.61
N LYS A 49 16.85 15.67 11.60
CA LYS A 49 18.27 16.10 11.48
C LYS A 49 18.41 17.62 11.40
N ALA A 50 17.48 18.30 10.73
CA ALA A 50 17.49 19.75 10.65
C ALA A 50 17.32 20.43 12.03
N LEU A 51 16.69 19.77 13.01
CA LEU A 51 16.56 20.31 14.38
C LEU A 51 17.91 20.39 15.10
N GLU A 52 18.93 19.61 14.71
CA GLU A 52 20.26 19.64 15.35
C GLU A 52 20.95 20.99 15.24
N THR A 53 20.66 21.75 14.17
CA THR A 53 21.24 23.07 13.90
C THR A 53 20.26 24.22 14.09
N ASN A 54 18.99 23.93 14.39
CA ASN A 54 17.93 24.92 14.53
C ASN A 54 17.44 24.96 15.98
N PRO A 55 17.78 26.00 16.77
CA PRO A 55 17.38 26.09 18.17
C PRO A 55 15.85 26.12 18.35
N GLU A 56 15.39 25.56 19.47
CA GLU A 56 13.99 25.56 19.86
C GLU A 56 13.41 26.99 19.89
N GLY A 57 12.17 27.14 19.39
CA GLY A 57 11.46 28.42 19.32
C GLY A 57 11.81 29.30 18.11
N THR A 58 12.79 28.92 17.30
CA THR A 58 13.01 29.58 16.00
C THR A 58 11.90 29.23 15.00
N PRO A 59 11.61 30.11 14.02
CA PRO A 59 10.66 29.79 12.95
C PRO A 59 10.97 28.46 12.25
N ASP A 60 12.25 28.19 11.98
CA ASP A 60 12.70 26.97 11.32
C ASP A 60 12.45 25.73 12.20
N PHE A 61 12.71 25.81 13.51
CA PHE A 61 12.38 24.72 14.44
C PHE A 61 10.88 24.41 14.45
N ILE A 62 10.04 25.45 14.49
CA ILE A 62 8.57 25.30 14.46
C ILE A 62 8.13 24.67 13.12
N GLU A 63 8.72 25.10 12.01
CA GLU A 63 8.41 24.53 10.70
C GLU A 63 8.82 23.05 10.59
N HIS A 64 10.04 22.71 11.01
CA HIS A 64 10.54 21.34 10.96
C HIS A 64 9.73 20.40 11.87
N THR A 65 9.39 20.84 13.08
CA THR A 65 8.55 20.05 13.99
C THR A 65 7.15 19.80 13.43
N ALA A 66 6.52 20.80 12.81
CA ALA A 66 5.23 20.63 12.13
C ALA A 66 5.31 19.65 10.94
N LYS A 67 6.40 19.67 10.17
CA LYS A 67 6.63 18.71 9.07
C LYS A 67 6.83 17.29 9.57
N ILE A 68 7.53 17.11 10.68
CA ILE A 68 7.73 15.80 11.33
C ILE A 68 6.38 15.24 11.76
N GLU A 69 5.57 16.02 12.49
CA GLU A 69 4.24 15.63 12.94
C GLU A 69 3.35 15.20 11.76
N TRP A 70 3.26 16.06 10.74
CA TRP A 70 2.49 15.75 9.54
C TRP A 70 2.95 14.47 8.84
N ALA A 71 4.25 14.29 8.64
CA ALA A 71 4.78 13.13 7.94
C ALA A 71 4.50 11.82 8.71
N LEU A 72 4.67 11.82 10.02
CA LEU A 72 4.41 10.67 10.88
C LEU A 72 2.91 10.33 10.93
N ASP A 73 2.04 11.33 11.03
CA ASP A 73 0.58 11.12 11.03
C ASP A 73 0.09 10.51 9.70
N VAL A 74 0.57 11.04 8.57
CA VAL A 74 0.22 10.49 7.26
C VAL A 74 0.79 9.07 7.10
N ALA A 75 2.02 8.82 7.56
CA ALA A 75 2.62 7.49 7.51
C ALA A 75 1.81 6.48 8.33
N ALA A 76 1.38 6.85 9.54
CA ALA A 76 0.55 6.00 10.40
C ALA A 76 -0.82 5.68 9.76
N ASN A 77 -1.44 6.67 9.10
CA ASN A 77 -2.67 6.46 8.35
C ASN A 77 -2.45 5.48 7.18
N TYR A 78 -1.36 5.61 6.43
CA TYR A 78 -1.04 4.70 5.32
C TYR A 78 -0.69 3.29 5.80
N THR A 79 0.00 3.15 6.94
CA THR A 79 0.20 1.85 7.59
C THR A 79 -1.13 1.22 7.98
N THR A 80 -2.09 1.99 8.49
CA THR A 80 -3.43 1.47 8.80
C THR A 80 -4.15 0.97 7.55
N ILE A 81 -4.09 1.73 6.45
CA ILE A 81 -4.65 1.31 5.15
C ILE A 81 -3.97 0.01 4.68
N TYR A 82 -2.65 -0.06 4.73
CA TYR A 82 -1.90 -1.28 4.39
C TYR A 82 -2.37 -2.48 5.21
N ASN A 83 -2.50 -2.34 6.52
CA ASN A 83 -2.92 -3.43 7.40
C ASN A 83 -4.34 -3.92 7.13
N VAL A 84 -5.23 -3.05 6.63
CA VAL A 84 -6.62 -3.40 6.32
C VAL A 84 -6.73 -4.08 4.95
N PHE A 85 -5.99 -3.59 3.96
CA PHE A 85 -6.21 -3.94 2.55
C PHE A 85 -5.09 -4.77 1.91
N CYS A 86 -3.93 -4.90 2.56
CA CYS A 86 -2.74 -5.52 1.99
C CYS A 86 -2.15 -6.64 2.85
N ASP A 87 -2.30 -6.56 4.18
CA ASP A 87 -1.91 -7.65 5.06
C ASP A 87 -2.83 -8.86 4.83
N LYS A 88 -2.24 -9.91 4.26
CA LYS A 88 -2.88 -11.22 4.20
C LYS A 88 -2.87 -11.79 5.60
N LYS A 89 -4.01 -11.68 6.31
CA LYS A 89 -4.22 -12.39 7.58
C LYS A 89 -4.05 -13.89 7.40
#